data_AF-A0A254PST8-F1
#
_entry.id   AF-A0A254PST8-F1
#
_cell.length_a   1.000
_cell.length_b   1.000
_cell.length_c   1.000
_cell.angle_alpha   90.00
_cell.angle_beta   90.00
_cell.angle_gamma   90.00
#
_symmetry.space_group_name_H-M   'P 1'
#
loop_
_entity.id
_entity.type
_entity.pdbx_description
1 polymer ?
#
loop_
_entity_poly.entity_id
_entity_poly.type
_entity_poly.pdbx_seq_one_letter_code
_entity_poly.pdbx_strand_id
1 'polypeptide(L)'
;MPKLNNTHLPERIQEHIAKMERGEEVEAKKDKTLLNEQQQKELKEALAHQQKLKKTHKRPKTQEEKDAIGWKEIRDVRLGIYKQALEELNANVVDDIRELQRQREAKAARVFMDAWSKAIDEGKRGASAESAGNIALTRAGFTPKGSIGLTKRDREIRESEEAILKMLESKLSVEKKEQLDLVREHEKAVKKRKK
;
A
#
# COMPACT_ATOMS: atom_id res chain seq x y z
N MET A 1 -14.83 2.38 -4.97
CA MET A 1 -14.04 2.19 -3.73
C MET A 1 -13.21 0.92 -3.87
N PRO A 2 -11.95 0.88 -3.43
CA PRO A 2 -11.15 -0.34 -3.41
C PRO A 2 -11.90 -1.45 -2.66
N LYS A 3 -11.72 -2.71 -3.07
CA LYS A 3 -12.22 -3.85 -2.29
C LYS A 3 -11.54 -3.80 -0.92
N LEU A 4 -12.32 -3.99 0.15
CA LEU A 4 -11.80 -4.03 1.52
C LEU A 4 -10.72 -5.11 1.60
N ASN A 5 -9.52 -4.75 2.06
CA ASN A 5 -8.41 -5.67 2.26
C ASN A 5 -7.98 -5.64 3.74
N ASN A 6 -7.12 -6.58 4.13
CA ASN A 6 -6.68 -6.72 5.52
C ASN A 6 -6.02 -5.45 6.08
N THR A 7 -5.41 -4.61 5.23
CA THR A 7 -4.83 -3.33 5.68
C THR A 7 -5.87 -2.25 6.00
N HIS A 8 -7.08 -2.33 5.47
CA HIS A 8 -8.16 -1.37 5.74
C HIS A 8 -9.10 -1.82 6.88
N LEU A 9 -9.10 -3.12 7.22
CA LEU A 9 -9.97 -3.69 8.25
C LEU A 9 -9.72 -3.12 9.66
N PRO A 10 -8.47 -2.96 10.14
CA PRO A 10 -8.20 -2.43 11.48
C PRO A 10 -8.83 -1.07 11.73
N GLU A 11 -8.66 -0.14 10.79
CA GLU A 11 -9.21 1.22 10.90
C GLU A 11 -10.74 1.20 10.95
N ARG A 12 -11.38 0.37 10.12
CA ARG A 12 -12.84 0.22 10.12
C ARG A 12 -13.38 -0.40 11.41
N ILE A 13 -12.67 -1.37 11.97
CA ILE A 13 -13.03 -1.96 13.26
C ILE A 13 -12.85 -0.94 14.39
N GLN A 14 -11.78 -0.14 14.38
CA GLN A 14 -11.58 0.95 15.34
C GLN A 14 -12.70 2.00 15.26
N GLU A 15 -13.06 2.43 14.05
CA GLU A 15 -14.21 3.33 13.85
C GLU A 15 -15.49 2.73 14.43
N HIS A 16 -15.73 1.44 14.20
CA HIS A 16 -16.92 0.74 14.68
C HIS A 16 -16.92 0.60 16.21
N ILE A 17 -15.78 0.30 16.82
CA ILE A 17 -15.60 0.28 18.28
C ILE A 17 -15.90 1.66 18.86
N ALA A 18 -15.32 2.72 18.30
CA ALA A 18 -15.53 4.09 18.78
C ALA A 18 -17.00 4.52 18.72
N LYS A 19 -17.73 4.14 17.66
CA LYS A 19 -19.18 4.40 17.56
C LYS A 19 -19.97 3.67 18.65
N MET A 20 -19.64 2.40 18.89
CA MET A 20 -20.28 1.61 19.96
C MET A 20 -19.99 2.19 21.35
N GLU A 21 -18.75 2.66 21.61
CA GLU A 21 -18.36 3.28 22.87
C GLU A 21 -19.05 4.64 23.10
N ARG A 22 -19.26 5.43 22.04
CA ARG A 22 -20.09 6.65 22.08
C ARG A 22 -21.60 6.37 22.23
N GLY A 23 -22.00 5.11 22.13
CA GLY A 23 -23.38 4.69 22.26
C GLY A 23 -24.24 4.92 21.03
N GLU A 24 -23.63 5.22 19.87
CA GLU A 24 -24.32 5.30 18.59
C GLU A 24 -24.87 3.92 18.20
N GLU A 25 -26.04 3.89 17.55
CA GLU A 25 -26.56 2.66 16.96
C GLU A 25 -25.70 2.25 15.78
N VAL A 26 -25.18 1.03 15.84
CA VAL A 26 -24.32 0.49 14.78
C VAL A 26 -25.04 -0.67 14.11
N GLU A 27 -25.04 -0.65 12.78
CA GLU A 27 -25.76 -1.62 11.97
C GLU A 27 -25.24 -3.04 12.22
N ALA A 28 -26.10 -3.96 12.67
CA ALA A 28 -25.73 -5.37 12.85
C ALA A 28 -25.22 -6.05 11.57
N LYS A 29 -25.48 -5.46 10.39
CA LYS A 29 -24.91 -5.91 9.11
C LYS A 29 -23.38 -5.78 9.07
N LYS A 30 -22.79 -4.88 9.87
CA LYS A 30 -21.34 -4.68 9.95
C LYS A 30 -20.61 -5.89 10.51
N ASP A 31 -21.26 -6.67 11.39
CA ASP A 31 -20.73 -7.92 11.93
C ASP A 31 -20.34 -8.90 10.80
N LYS A 32 -21.11 -8.92 9.70
CA LYS A 32 -20.81 -9.79 8.54
C LYS A 32 -19.65 -9.28 7.68
N THR A 33 -19.37 -7.98 7.71
CA THR A 33 -18.37 -7.35 6.84
C THR A 33 -17.02 -7.11 7.51
N LEU A 34 -17.02 -6.96 8.84
CA LEU A 34 -15.83 -6.59 9.60
C LEU A 34 -15.20 -7.75 10.35
N LEU A 35 -15.99 -8.80 10.66
CA LEU A 35 -15.51 -9.98 11.37
C LEU A 35 -15.35 -11.15 10.39
N ASN A 36 -14.35 -12.00 10.65
CA ASN A 36 -14.17 -13.25 9.92
C ASN A 36 -15.24 -14.29 10.32
N GLU A 37 -15.31 -15.42 9.60
CA GLU A 37 -16.34 -16.44 9.85
C GLU A 37 -16.26 -17.07 11.25
N GLN A 38 -15.06 -17.18 11.82
CA GLN A 38 -14.85 -17.74 13.16
C GLN A 38 -15.36 -16.76 14.23
N GLN A 39 -14.92 -15.51 14.17
CA GLN A 39 -15.36 -14.41 15.04
C GLN A 39 -16.87 -14.19 14.96
N GLN A 40 -17.49 -14.36 13.78
CA GLN A 40 -18.95 -14.29 13.63
C GLN A 40 -19.67 -15.42 14.38
N LYS A 41 -19.09 -16.64 14.43
CA LYS A 41 -19.65 -17.76 15.19
C LYS A 41 -19.50 -17.51 16.68
N GLU A 42 -18.31 -17.10 17.13
CA GLU A 42 -18.03 -16.74 18.53
C GLU A 42 -18.99 -15.65 19.01
N LEU A 43 -19.23 -14.63 18.20
CA LEU A 43 -20.20 -13.58 18.52
C LEU A 43 -21.61 -14.15 18.70
N LYS A 44 -22.06 -15.03 17.79
CA LYS A 44 -23.40 -15.65 17.90
C LYS A 44 -23.52 -16.51 19.15
N GLU A 45 -22.51 -17.29 19.46
CA GLU A 45 -22.47 -18.15 20.64
C GLU A 45 -22.46 -17.33 21.93
N ALA A 46 -21.64 -16.29 22.01
CA ALA A 46 -21.56 -15.39 23.15
C ALA A 46 -22.90 -14.63 23.37
N LEU A 47 -23.56 -14.20 22.30
CA LEU A 47 -24.88 -13.58 22.38
C LEU A 47 -25.96 -14.57 22.82
N ALA A 48 -25.94 -15.80 22.32
CA ALA A 48 -26.87 -16.85 22.74
C ALA A 48 -26.69 -17.21 24.22
N HIS A 49 -25.45 -17.25 24.71
CA HIS A 49 -25.14 -17.46 26.12
C HIS A 49 -25.71 -16.34 27.00
N GLN A 50 -25.48 -15.08 26.63
CA GLN A 50 -26.06 -13.93 27.34
C GLN A 50 -27.59 -13.92 27.30
N GLN A 51 -28.21 -14.29 26.19
CA GLN A 51 -29.68 -14.38 26.12
C GLN A 51 -30.24 -15.44 27.07
N LYS A 52 -29.56 -16.59 27.22
CA LYS A 52 -29.93 -17.61 28.20
C LYS A 52 -29.78 -17.06 29.63
N LEU A 53 -28.64 -16.44 29.96
CA LEU A 53 -28.42 -15.82 31.28
C LEU A 53 -29.47 -14.77 31.62
N LYS A 54 -29.85 -13.93 30.64
CA LYS A 54 -30.89 -12.89 30.80
C LYS A 54 -32.30 -13.45 31.03
N LYS A 55 -32.56 -14.71 30.64
CA LYS A 55 -33.82 -15.41 30.94
C LYS A 55 -33.80 -16.04 32.33
N THR A 56 -32.64 -16.51 32.78
CA THR A 56 -32.50 -17.26 34.04
C THR A 56 -32.34 -16.34 35.25
N HIS A 57 -31.62 -15.23 35.11
CA HIS A 57 -31.32 -14.32 36.22
C HIS A 57 -32.00 -12.94 36.03
N LYS A 58 -32.32 -12.26 37.12
CA LYS A 58 -32.74 -10.86 37.08
C LYS A 58 -31.52 -9.97 36.86
N ARG A 59 -31.72 -8.79 36.26
CA ARG A 59 -30.67 -7.80 36.04
C ARG A 59 -29.95 -7.48 37.38
N PRO A 60 -28.65 -7.78 37.51
CA PRO A 60 -27.90 -7.47 38.72
C PRO A 60 -27.81 -5.96 38.94
N LYS A 61 -27.85 -5.53 40.20
CA LYS A 61 -27.87 -4.10 40.55
C LYS A 61 -26.47 -3.53 40.79
N THR A 62 -25.52 -4.35 41.25
CA THR A 62 -24.13 -3.97 41.50
C THR A 62 -23.20 -4.54 40.42
N GLN A 63 -22.01 -3.95 40.28
CA GLN A 63 -21.02 -4.41 39.30
C GLN A 63 -20.41 -5.77 39.71
N GLU A 64 -20.18 -5.99 41.01
CA GLU A 64 -19.64 -7.24 41.56
C GLU A 64 -20.56 -8.44 41.29
N GLU A 65 -21.88 -8.27 41.39
CA GLU A 65 -22.85 -9.31 41.05
C GLU A 65 -22.88 -9.60 39.54
N LYS A 66 -22.65 -8.59 38.70
CA LYS A 66 -22.54 -8.80 37.25
C LYS A 66 -21.32 -9.64 36.91
N ASP A 67 -20.18 -9.32 37.52
CA ASP A 67 -18.93 -10.03 37.25
C ASP A 67 -19.00 -11.48 37.77
N ALA A 68 -19.63 -11.70 38.93
CA ALA A 68 -19.82 -13.04 39.48
C ALA A 68 -20.72 -13.96 38.62
N ILE A 69 -21.76 -13.40 37.99
CA ILE A 69 -22.69 -14.14 37.11
C ILE A 69 -22.24 -14.11 35.64
N GLY A 70 -21.21 -13.31 35.32
CA GLY A 70 -20.78 -13.06 33.94
C GLY A 70 -21.84 -12.30 33.12
N TRP A 71 -22.70 -11.52 33.77
CA TRP A 71 -23.76 -10.75 33.11
C TRP A 71 -23.17 -9.55 32.38
N LYS A 72 -23.25 -9.57 31.04
CA LYS A 72 -22.77 -8.48 30.19
C LYS A 72 -23.89 -7.91 29.34
N GLU A 73 -23.82 -6.62 29.00
CA GLU A 73 -24.72 -6.09 27.99
C GLU A 73 -24.33 -6.63 26.61
N ILE A 74 -25.32 -6.70 25.70
CA ILE A 74 -25.10 -7.17 24.33
C ILE A 74 -24.01 -6.34 23.63
N ARG A 75 -23.98 -5.04 23.93
CA ARG A 75 -22.96 -4.11 23.44
C ARG A 75 -21.57 -4.47 23.95
N ASP A 76 -21.42 -4.81 25.22
CA ASP A 76 -20.12 -5.14 25.82
C ASP A 76 -19.57 -6.45 25.27
N VAL A 77 -20.45 -7.45 25.04
CA VAL A 77 -20.06 -8.69 24.36
C VAL A 77 -19.57 -8.43 22.94
N ARG A 78 -20.30 -7.60 22.18
CA ARG A 78 -19.87 -7.19 20.83
C ARG A 78 -18.53 -6.47 20.88
N LEU A 79 -18.38 -5.49 21.76
CA LEU A 79 -17.14 -4.74 21.94
C LEU A 79 -15.95 -5.66 22.25
N GLY A 80 -16.15 -6.68 23.09
CA GLY A 80 -15.11 -7.68 23.39
C GLY A 80 -14.62 -8.40 22.13
N ILE A 81 -15.53 -8.95 21.33
CA ILE A 81 -15.18 -9.65 20.08
C ILE A 81 -14.50 -8.70 19.09
N TYR A 82 -15.00 -7.47 18.93
CA TYR A 82 -14.38 -6.49 18.03
C TYR A 82 -12.97 -6.09 18.48
N LYS A 83 -12.72 -5.96 19.79
CA LYS A 83 -11.39 -5.67 20.33
C LYS A 83 -10.42 -6.82 20.10
N GLN A 84 -10.85 -8.07 20.33
CA GLN A 84 -10.07 -9.26 20.02
C GLN A 84 -9.74 -9.35 18.53
N ALA A 85 -10.74 -9.14 17.67
CA ALA A 85 -10.54 -9.12 16.21
C ALA A 85 -9.54 -8.05 15.77
N LEU A 86 -9.57 -6.86 16.40
CA LEU A 86 -8.62 -5.79 16.13
C LEU A 86 -7.20 -6.16 16.56
N GLU A 87 -7.04 -6.79 17.72
CA GLU A 87 -5.73 -7.27 18.21
C GLU A 87 -5.14 -8.33 17.28
N GLU A 88 -5.95 -9.31 16.88
CA GLU A 88 -5.54 -10.35 15.92
C GLU A 88 -5.11 -9.75 14.58
N LEU A 89 -5.85 -8.78 14.06
CA LEU A 89 -5.48 -8.09 12.83
C LEU A 89 -4.16 -7.33 13.01
N ASN A 90 -4.04 -6.54 14.07
CA ASN A 90 -2.84 -5.75 14.35
C ASN A 90 -1.58 -6.62 14.51
N ALA A 91 -1.71 -7.80 15.11
CA ALA A 91 -0.61 -8.76 15.23
C ALA A 91 -0.11 -9.26 13.87
N ASN A 92 -0.98 -9.34 12.86
CA ASN A 92 -0.68 -9.89 11.53
C ASN A 92 -0.43 -8.83 10.43
N VAL A 93 -0.56 -7.52 10.74
CA VAL A 93 -0.46 -6.42 9.75
C VAL A 93 0.80 -6.49 8.90
N VAL A 94 1.95 -6.81 9.49
CA VAL A 94 3.22 -6.85 8.76
C VAL A 94 3.22 -7.95 7.70
N ASP A 95 2.71 -9.13 8.05
CA ASP A 95 2.65 -10.27 7.14
C ASP A 95 1.59 -10.07 6.06
N ASP A 96 0.45 -9.45 6.39
CA ASP A 96 -0.55 -9.03 5.42
C ASP A 96 0.03 -8.04 4.39
N ILE A 97 0.82 -7.05 4.84
CA ILE A 97 1.50 -6.09 3.95
C ILE A 97 2.50 -6.80 3.04
N ARG A 98 3.29 -7.74 3.59
CA ARG A 98 4.26 -8.53 2.81
C ARG A 98 3.56 -9.36 1.74
N GLU A 99 2.43 -9.97 2.06
CA GLU A 99 1.66 -10.76 1.12
C GLU A 99 1.07 -9.88 0.00
N LEU A 100 0.52 -8.72 0.34
CA LEU A 100 0.07 -7.74 -0.66
C LEU A 100 1.22 -7.29 -1.58
N GLN A 101 2.42 -7.07 -1.02
CA GLN A 101 3.61 -6.75 -1.80
C GLN A 101 3.97 -7.89 -2.77
N ARG A 102 4.00 -9.14 -2.28
CA ARG A 102 4.28 -10.32 -3.12
C ARG A 102 3.27 -10.46 -4.25
N GLN A 103 1.98 -10.29 -3.98
CA GLN A 103 0.92 -10.35 -4.99
C GLN A 103 1.08 -9.24 -6.04
N ARG A 104 1.45 -8.04 -5.59
CA ARG A 104 1.74 -6.91 -6.47
C ARG A 104 2.94 -7.19 -7.37
N GLU A 105 4.04 -7.70 -6.82
CA GLU A 105 5.25 -8.07 -7.55
C GLU A 105 5.00 -9.21 -8.55
N ALA A 106 4.29 -10.26 -8.13
CA ALA A 106 3.92 -11.36 -9.01
C ALA A 106 3.05 -10.90 -10.19
N LYS A 107 2.11 -9.97 -9.94
CA LYS A 107 1.29 -9.38 -11.00
C LYS A 107 2.13 -8.53 -11.96
N ALA A 108 3.05 -7.71 -11.43
CA ALA A 108 3.96 -6.93 -12.26
C ALA A 108 4.85 -7.84 -13.12
N ALA A 109 5.44 -8.88 -12.52
CA ALA A 109 6.28 -9.85 -13.22
C ALA A 109 5.50 -10.55 -14.34
N ARG A 110 4.25 -10.97 -14.10
CA ARG A 110 3.40 -11.56 -15.14
C ARG A 110 3.16 -10.59 -16.29
N VAL A 111 2.76 -9.35 -16.01
CA VAL A 111 2.53 -8.32 -17.04
C VAL A 111 3.79 -8.09 -17.88
N PHE A 112 4.95 -7.97 -17.23
CA PHE A 112 6.21 -7.78 -17.92
C PHE A 112 6.55 -8.99 -18.80
N MET A 113 6.51 -10.20 -18.24
CA MET A 113 6.91 -11.42 -18.93
C MET A 113 5.96 -11.75 -20.09
N ASP A 114 4.67 -11.52 -19.96
CA ASP A 114 3.69 -11.73 -21.05
C ASP A 114 3.99 -10.81 -22.24
N ALA A 115 4.27 -9.53 -21.98
CA ALA A 115 4.58 -8.55 -23.03
C ALA A 115 5.97 -8.77 -23.63
N TRP A 116 6.95 -9.14 -22.80
CA TRP A 116 8.29 -9.47 -23.25
C TRP A 116 8.28 -10.71 -24.14
N SER A 117 7.60 -11.79 -23.73
CA SER A 117 7.52 -13.04 -24.50
C SER A 117 6.85 -12.82 -25.85
N LYS A 118 5.74 -12.06 -25.90
CA LYS A 118 5.11 -11.67 -27.18
C LYS A 118 6.06 -10.89 -28.09
N ALA A 119 6.86 -9.98 -27.53
CA ALA A 119 7.83 -9.24 -28.31
C ALA A 119 8.94 -10.16 -28.88
N ILE A 120 9.36 -11.17 -28.10
CA ILE A 120 10.31 -12.20 -28.56
C ILE A 120 9.71 -13.01 -29.71
N ASP A 121 8.44 -13.43 -29.60
CA ASP A 121 7.72 -14.16 -30.65
C ASP A 121 7.57 -13.33 -31.94
N GLU A 122 7.42 -12.01 -31.80
CA GLU A 122 7.44 -11.04 -32.92
C GLU A 122 8.85 -10.77 -33.49
N GLY A 123 9.88 -11.47 -33.01
CA GLY A 123 11.26 -11.36 -33.48
C GLY A 123 12.07 -10.21 -32.87
N LYS A 124 11.50 -9.44 -31.93
CA LYS A 124 12.25 -8.40 -31.20
C LYS A 124 13.21 -9.08 -30.21
N ARG A 125 14.38 -8.50 -29.99
CA ARG A 125 15.39 -9.03 -29.04
C ARG A 125 16.01 -7.93 -28.20
N GLY A 126 16.67 -8.33 -27.11
CA GLY A 126 17.40 -7.44 -26.20
C GLY A 126 16.54 -6.27 -25.72
N ALA A 127 17.05 -5.05 -25.89
CA ALA A 127 16.42 -3.82 -25.42
C ALA A 127 15.00 -3.57 -26.01
N SER A 128 14.71 -4.06 -27.22
CA SER A 128 13.39 -3.87 -27.85
C SER A 128 12.30 -4.70 -27.16
N ALA A 129 12.60 -5.96 -26.81
CA ALA A 129 11.69 -6.81 -26.05
C ALA A 129 11.53 -6.32 -24.60
N GLU A 130 12.62 -5.89 -23.97
CA GLU A 130 12.60 -5.28 -22.64
C GLU A 130 11.74 -4.00 -22.60
N SER A 131 11.87 -3.15 -23.63
CA SER A 131 11.04 -1.95 -23.78
C SER A 131 9.55 -2.28 -23.86
N ALA A 132 9.17 -3.33 -24.59
CA ALA A 132 7.78 -3.78 -24.64
C ALA A 132 7.23 -4.18 -23.26
N GLY A 133 8.03 -4.90 -22.46
CA GLY A 133 7.72 -5.24 -21.07
C GLY A 133 7.55 -3.99 -20.18
N ASN A 134 8.48 -3.04 -20.26
CA ASN A 134 8.42 -1.80 -19.48
C ASN A 134 7.23 -0.89 -19.85
N ILE A 135 6.87 -0.84 -21.14
CA ILE A 135 5.67 -0.14 -21.61
C ILE A 135 4.41 -0.82 -21.04
N ALA A 136 4.35 -2.15 -21.05
CA ALA A 136 3.23 -2.89 -20.49
C ALA A 136 3.08 -2.67 -18.97
N LEU A 137 4.20 -2.67 -18.23
CA LEU A 137 4.21 -2.31 -16.81
C LEU A 137 3.62 -0.92 -16.57
N THR A 138 4.11 0.08 -17.29
CA THR A 138 3.62 1.47 -17.18
C THR A 138 2.12 1.56 -17.47
N ARG A 139 1.66 0.90 -18.54
CA ARG A 139 0.23 0.85 -18.91
C ARG A 139 -0.63 0.16 -17.85
N ALA A 140 -0.08 -0.82 -17.15
CA ALA A 140 -0.73 -1.51 -16.04
C ALA A 140 -0.60 -0.78 -14.69
N GLY A 141 -0.02 0.42 -14.66
CA GLY A 141 0.13 1.23 -13.46
C GLY A 141 1.28 0.79 -12.54
N PHE A 142 2.23 0.01 -13.06
CA PHE A 142 3.46 -0.35 -12.37
C PHE A 142 4.62 0.55 -12.79
N THR A 143 5.59 0.71 -11.89
CA THR A 143 6.82 1.46 -12.15
C THR A 143 7.86 0.52 -12.77
N PRO A 144 8.34 0.77 -14.01
CA PRO A 144 9.37 -0.04 -14.63
C PRO A 144 10.70 -0.02 -13.87
N LYS A 145 11.52 -1.06 -14.07
CA LYS A 145 12.88 -1.09 -13.53
C LYS A 145 13.71 0.03 -14.17
N GLY A 146 14.36 0.86 -13.35
CA GLY A 146 15.18 1.98 -13.82
C GLY A 146 14.42 3.27 -14.11
N SER A 147 13.09 3.32 -13.92
CA SER A 147 12.32 4.56 -14.06
C SER A 147 12.29 5.41 -12.79
N ILE A 148 13.32 5.31 -11.94
CA ILE A 148 13.55 6.33 -10.89
C ILE A 148 13.96 7.58 -11.65
N GLY A 149 12.96 8.31 -12.16
CA GLY A 149 13.16 9.60 -12.78
C GLY A 149 13.85 10.52 -11.80
N LEU A 150 14.52 11.55 -12.33
CA LEU A 150 15.19 12.55 -11.51
C LEU A 150 14.25 13.00 -10.38
N THR A 151 14.70 12.75 -9.15
CA THR A 151 14.03 13.27 -7.97
C THR A 151 14.04 14.79 -8.05
N LYS A 152 13.18 15.46 -7.27
CA LYS A 152 13.18 16.93 -7.21
C LYS A 152 14.58 17.47 -6.91
N ARG A 153 15.29 16.82 -5.98
CA ARG A 153 16.69 17.12 -5.64
C ARG A 153 17.63 16.96 -6.84
N ASP A 154 17.48 15.88 -7.62
CA ASP A 154 18.34 15.67 -8.79
C ASP A 154 18.13 16.76 -9.86
N ARG A 155 16.91 17.29 -9.99
CA ARG A 155 16.63 18.43 -10.89
C ARG A 155 17.27 19.71 -10.38
N GLU A 156 17.10 20.00 -9.09
CA GLU A 156 17.71 21.18 -8.44
C GLU A 156 19.24 21.15 -8.52
N ILE A 157 19.85 19.97 -8.36
CA ILE A 157 21.30 19.77 -8.51
C ILE A 157 21.71 20.07 -9.96
N ARG A 158 21.01 19.53 -10.96
CA ARG A 158 21.34 19.80 -12.38
C ARG A 158 21.20 21.28 -12.72
N GLU A 159 20.14 21.93 -12.25
CA GLU A 159 19.94 23.37 -12.45
C GLU A 159 21.08 24.19 -11.82
N SER A 160 21.53 23.79 -10.63
CA SER A 160 22.67 24.41 -9.94
C SER A 160 23.99 24.17 -10.68
N GLU A 161 24.23 22.95 -11.15
CA GLU A 161 25.41 22.60 -11.96
C GLU A 161 25.44 23.40 -13.27
N GLU A 162 24.32 23.52 -13.97
CA GLU A 162 24.21 24.34 -15.18
C GLU A 162 24.46 25.82 -14.91
N ALA A 163 23.96 26.36 -13.79
CA ALA A 163 24.20 27.74 -13.40
C ALA A 163 25.69 27.99 -13.07
N ILE A 164 26.33 27.07 -12.37
CA ILE A 164 27.77 27.12 -12.07
C ILE A 164 28.58 27.04 -13.36
N LEU A 165 28.26 26.11 -14.26
CA LEU A 165 28.94 25.97 -15.56
C LEU A 165 28.82 27.25 -16.39
N LYS A 166 27.63 27.85 -16.49
CA LYS A 166 27.45 29.14 -17.18
C LYS A 166 28.28 30.27 -16.56
N MET A 167 28.34 30.33 -15.24
CA MET A 167 29.19 31.32 -14.53
C MET A 167 30.69 31.08 -14.76
N LEU A 168 31.13 29.83 -14.86
CA LEU A 168 32.53 29.51 -15.15
C LEU A 168 32.87 29.83 -16.61
N GLU A 169 31.98 29.50 -17.54
CA GLU A 169 32.13 29.80 -18.96
C GLU A 169 32.15 31.31 -19.24
N SER A 170 31.34 32.11 -18.54
CA SER A 170 31.34 33.57 -18.71
C SER A 170 32.68 34.19 -18.30
N LYS A 171 33.38 33.60 -17.33
CA LYS A 171 34.70 34.01 -16.82
C LYS A 171 35.89 33.55 -17.67
N LEU A 172 35.67 32.71 -18.70
CA LEU A 172 36.74 32.28 -19.59
C LEU A 172 37.18 33.41 -20.53
N SER A 173 38.49 33.46 -20.81
CA SER A 173 39.04 34.29 -21.89
C SER A 173 38.55 33.82 -23.26
N VAL A 174 38.63 34.68 -24.26
CA VAL A 174 38.17 34.40 -25.63
C VAL A 174 38.83 33.13 -26.19
N GLU A 175 40.16 33.01 -26.07
CA GLU A 175 40.91 31.83 -26.52
C GLU A 175 40.45 30.52 -25.83
N LYS A 176 40.14 30.57 -24.53
CA LYS A 176 39.68 29.40 -23.79
C LYS A 176 38.24 29.02 -24.15
N LYS A 177 37.41 29.98 -24.56
CA LYS A 177 36.06 29.71 -25.08
C LYS A 177 36.13 29.00 -26.42
N GLU A 178 36.99 29.46 -27.32
CA GLU A 178 37.23 28.81 -28.62
C GLU A 178 37.75 27.38 -28.46
N GLN A 179 38.70 27.15 -27.53
CA GLN A 179 39.16 25.80 -27.20
C GLN A 179 38.04 24.91 -26.64
N LEU A 180 37.18 25.45 -25.77
CA LEU A 180 36.05 24.72 -25.21
C LEU A 180 35.05 24.30 -26.32
N ASP A 181 34.78 25.20 -27.28
CA ASP A 181 33.89 24.91 -28.38
C ASP A 181 34.46 23.86 -29.33
N LEU A 182 35.77 23.91 -29.62
CA LEU A 182 36.47 22.86 -30.38
C LEU A 182 36.36 21.48 -29.71
N VAL A 183 36.53 21.41 -28.38
CA VAL A 183 36.36 20.16 -27.62
C VAL A 183 34.92 19.66 -27.72
N ARG A 184 33.92 20.55 -27.57
CA ARG A 184 32.49 20.20 -27.67
C ARG A 184 32.15 19.66 -29.05
N GLU A 185 32.68 20.25 -30.12
CA GLU A 185 32.46 19.76 -31.49
C GLU A 185 33.10 18.39 -31.73
N HIS A 186 34.34 18.20 -31.25
CA HIS A 186 35.02 16.90 -31.31
C HIS A 186 34.23 15.82 -30.55
N GLU A 187 33.76 16.10 -29.34
CA GLU A 187 32.94 15.16 -28.58
C GLU A 187 31.61 14.81 -29.26
N LYS A 188 30.94 15.80 -29.88
CA LYS A 188 29.73 15.57 -30.67
C LYS A 188 30.01 14.67 -31.86
N ALA A 189 31.13 14.88 -32.56
CA ALA A 189 31.55 14.04 -33.69
C ALA A 189 31.87 12.60 -33.25
N VAL A 190 32.58 12.42 -32.13
CA VAL A 190 32.88 11.10 -31.56
C VAL A 190 31.60 10.38 -31.15
N LYS A 191 30.65 11.06 -30.49
CA LYS A 191 29.35 10.47 -30.12
C LYS A 191 28.54 10.03 -31.33
N LYS A 192 28.56 10.79 -32.43
CA LYS A 192 27.89 10.41 -33.69
C LYS A 192 28.52 9.19 -34.35
N ARG A 193 29.84 9.01 -34.25
CA ARG A 193 30.55 7.83 -34.78
C ARG A 193 30.34 6.55 -33.96
N LYS A 194 29.93 6.67 -32.70
CA LYS A 194 29.67 5.54 -31.79
C LYS A 194 28.20 5.08 -31.76
N LYS A 195 27.29 5.84 -32.36
CA LYS A 195 25.88 5.45 -32.57
C LYS A 195 25.73 4.78 -33.92
#